data_AF-E3QFL1-F1
#
_entry.id   AF-E3QFL1-F1
#
_cell.length_a   1.000
_cell.length_b   1.000
_cell.length_c   1.000
_cell.angle_alpha   90.00
_cell.angle_beta   90.00
_cell.angle_gamma   90.00
#
_symmetry.space_group_name_H-M   'P 1'
#
loop_
_entity.id
_entity.type
_entity.pdbx_description
1 polymer ?
#
loop_
_entity_poly.entity_id
_entity_poly.type
_entity_poly.pdbx_seq_one_letter_code
_entity_poly.pdbx_strand_id
1 'polypeptide(L)'
;MPAMAAAEQPESQEPKQEEWIHVKPKSRFRRNAPRSPPKIPGSALSKLADEPRALKSVADITAEYEVFKTRWRDTPCHAELKKLVEANAEAHRTVRKAVCLGVGTFDPEDGGWDAKRRSYIQLDGFLTIVEVLSALYKESIPCSFQEPRFTPNDTEFLTNLGHKVVKSPAAFEAVDQDTLVFAVHMYRPIYEAALEKASPAMFVGTGWDVWDEFATMKEGDFKCMSDMHDSHKHFPFPQDGTYTTFSSTCLYWRAKTESSTRSEDESAKDASTVVSQKPDEKPTEKPAEEFSEKVSEDKPESKLEGAPS
;
A
#
# COMPACT_ATOMS: atom_id res chain seq x y z
N MET A 1 -63.64 27.78 -2.79
CA MET A 1 -62.47 28.23 -2.00
C MET A 1 -62.60 27.62 -0.61
N PRO A 2 -61.81 26.58 -0.32
CA PRO A 2 -61.01 26.64 0.90
C PRO A 2 -59.56 26.19 0.71
N ALA A 3 -58.70 26.99 1.37
CA ALA A 3 -57.37 26.78 1.95
C ALA A 3 -56.44 25.67 1.41
N MET A 4 -55.33 26.14 0.83
CA MET A 4 -54.05 25.44 0.79
C MET A 4 -53.52 25.22 2.21
N ALA A 5 -53.02 24.01 2.50
CA ALA A 5 -52.16 23.73 3.63
C ALA A 5 -50.84 23.16 3.10
N ALA A 6 -49.76 23.71 3.63
CA ALA A 6 -48.39 23.62 3.15
C ALA A 6 -47.84 22.19 3.16
N ALA A 7 -47.08 21.86 2.10
CA ALA A 7 -46.23 20.69 2.05
C ALA A 7 -45.02 20.91 2.98
N GLU A 8 -44.89 20.06 4.00
CA GLU A 8 -43.65 19.91 4.77
C GLU A 8 -42.57 19.33 3.86
N GLN A 9 -41.45 20.04 3.75
CA GLN A 9 -40.24 19.51 3.15
C GLN A 9 -39.59 18.52 4.12
N PRO A 10 -39.10 17.36 3.66
CA PRO A 10 -38.31 16.49 4.50
C PRO A 10 -36.95 17.15 4.79
N GLU A 11 -36.61 17.23 6.09
CA GLU A 11 -35.32 17.67 6.61
C GLU A 11 -34.16 16.97 5.91
N SER A 12 -33.15 17.78 5.55
CA SER A 12 -31.85 17.31 5.10
C SER A 12 -31.22 16.43 6.17
N GLN A 13 -31.03 15.15 5.86
CA GLN A 13 -30.16 14.28 6.63
C GLN A 13 -28.72 14.67 6.33
N GLU A 14 -28.06 15.32 7.29
CA GLU A 14 -26.61 15.42 7.29
C GLU A 14 -25.99 14.00 7.28
N PRO A 15 -24.92 13.76 6.49
CA PRO A 15 -24.32 12.45 6.40
C PRO A 15 -23.72 12.07 7.76
N LYS A 16 -24.25 10.98 8.35
CA LYS A 16 -23.68 10.38 9.56
C LYS A 16 -22.27 9.90 9.23
N GLN A 17 -21.27 10.58 9.79
CA GLN A 17 -19.91 10.07 9.85
C GLN A 17 -19.93 8.79 10.69
N GLU A 18 -19.84 7.63 10.04
CA GLU A 18 -19.70 6.36 10.74
C GLU A 18 -18.33 6.33 11.43
N GLU A 19 -18.36 6.40 12.76
CA GLU A 19 -17.19 6.39 13.62
C GLU A 19 -16.37 5.11 13.38
N TRP A 20 -15.05 5.24 13.27
CA TRP A 20 -14.14 4.11 13.07
C TRP A 20 -14.14 3.22 14.32
N ILE A 21 -15.08 2.27 14.36
CA ILE A 21 -15.37 1.44 15.53
C ILE A 21 -14.59 0.12 15.46
N HIS A 22 -14.01 -0.27 16.60
CA HIS A 22 -13.43 -1.59 16.77
C HIS A 22 -14.52 -2.68 16.74
N VAL A 23 -14.49 -3.54 15.73
CA VAL A 23 -15.36 -4.72 15.67
C VAL A 23 -14.78 -5.84 16.52
N LYS A 24 -15.44 -6.17 17.65
CA LYS A 24 -15.09 -7.34 18.46
C LYS A 24 -15.43 -8.62 17.69
N PRO A 25 -14.50 -9.57 17.50
CA PRO A 25 -14.83 -10.84 16.89
C PRO A 25 -15.82 -11.59 17.79
N LYS A 26 -16.99 -11.93 17.24
CA LYS A 26 -17.90 -12.88 17.90
C LYS A 26 -17.22 -14.24 17.88
N SER A 27 -16.81 -14.73 19.05
CA SER A 27 -16.41 -16.12 19.25
C SER A 27 -17.50 -17.03 18.70
N ARG A 28 -17.28 -17.60 17.51
CA ARG A 28 -18.14 -18.65 16.99
C ARG A 28 -17.80 -19.89 17.80
N PHE A 29 -18.60 -20.13 18.83
CA PHE A 29 -18.60 -21.35 19.60
C PHE A 29 -18.53 -22.53 18.61
N ARG A 30 -17.43 -23.28 18.64
CA ARG A 30 -17.29 -24.51 17.86
C ARG A 30 -18.43 -25.42 18.27
N ARG A 31 -19.35 -25.71 17.34
CA ARG A 31 -20.59 -26.43 17.64
C ARG A 31 -20.39 -27.93 17.91
N ASN A 32 -19.15 -28.43 17.94
CA ASN A 32 -18.83 -29.82 18.27
C ASN A 32 -17.64 -29.85 19.24
N ALA A 33 -17.92 -29.80 20.54
CA ALA A 33 -16.99 -30.18 21.60
C ALA A 33 -17.63 -31.31 22.43
N PRO A 34 -16.89 -32.37 22.83
CA PRO A 34 -17.43 -33.44 23.67
C PRO A 34 -17.93 -32.90 25.02
N ARG A 35 -18.99 -33.53 25.56
CA ARG A 35 -19.69 -33.16 26.80
C ARG A 35 -18.74 -32.91 27.97
N SER A 36 -19.01 -31.83 28.71
CA SER A 36 -18.32 -31.43 29.94
C SER A 36 -18.55 -32.43 31.09
N PRO A 37 -17.52 -32.72 31.93
CA PRO A 37 -17.71 -33.45 33.19
C PRO A 37 -18.37 -32.57 34.27
N PRO A 38 -18.93 -33.17 35.34
CA PRO A 38 -19.85 -32.50 36.26
C PRO A 38 -19.17 -31.44 37.15
N LYS A 39 -19.96 -30.40 37.46
CA LYS A 39 -19.58 -29.21 38.23
C LYS A 39 -19.16 -29.56 39.66
N ILE A 40 -17.95 -29.16 40.05
CA ILE A 40 -17.53 -29.08 41.46
C ILE A 40 -18.00 -27.73 42.02
N PRO A 41 -18.72 -27.67 43.16
CA PRO A 41 -19.10 -26.40 43.78
C PRO A 41 -17.95 -25.91 44.68
N GLY A 42 -17.36 -24.77 44.34
CA GLY A 42 -16.26 -24.17 45.08
C GLY A 42 -15.84 -22.84 44.49
N SER A 43 -16.60 -21.81 44.83
CA SER A 43 -16.45 -20.41 44.42
C SER A 43 -15.10 -19.80 44.87
N ALA A 44 -14.22 -19.49 43.92
CA ALA A 44 -13.13 -18.53 44.08
C ALA A 44 -12.68 -17.85 42.76
N LEU A 45 -13.52 -17.82 41.72
CA LEU A 45 -13.14 -17.29 40.39
C LEU A 45 -13.88 -16.00 39.97
N SER A 46 -14.64 -15.37 40.85
CA SER A 46 -15.40 -14.14 40.53
C SER A 46 -14.75 -12.84 41.03
N LYS A 47 -13.47 -12.84 41.45
CA LYS A 47 -12.79 -11.66 42.03
C LYS A 47 -11.64 -11.05 41.22
N LEU A 48 -11.41 -11.48 39.98
CA LEU A 48 -10.28 -10.98 39.15
C LEU A 48 -10.71 -10.13 37.94
N ALA A 49 -11.97 -9.66 37.90
CA ALA A 49 -12.49 -8.92 36.74
C ALA A 49 -12.30 -7.39 36.80
N ASP A 50 -11.79 -6.83 37.91
CA ASP A 50 -11.74 -5.38 38.14
C ASP A 50 -10.32 -4.81 38.36
N GLU A 51 -9.26 -5.61 38.24
CA GLU A 51 -7.92 -5.02 38.22
C GLU A 51 -7.63 -4.42 36.84
N PRO A 52 -7.26 -3.12 36.74
CA PRO A 52 -6.84 -2.52 35.49
C PRO A 52 -5.72 -3.36 34.89
N ARG A 53 -5.93 -3.87 33.68
CA ARG A 53 -4.90 -4.60 32.94
C ARG A 53 -3.64 -3.73 32.88
N ALA A 54 -2.54 -4.24 33.42
CA ALA A 54 -1.24 -3.59 33.28
C ALA A 54 -0.84 -3.62 31.80
N LEU A 55 -0.80 -2.44 31.18
CA LEU A 55 -0.32 -2.27 29.81
C LEU A 55 1.18 -2.59 29.77
N LYS A 56 1.62 -3.24 28.68
CA LYS A 56 3.05 -3.43 28.43
C LYS A 56 3.79 -2.11 28.38
N SER A 57 5.00 -2.08 28.92
CA SER A 57 5.85 -0.89 28.82
C SER A 57 6.30 -0.65 27.36
N VAL A 58 6.66 0.59 27.04
CA VAL A 58 7.24 0.94 25.73
C VAL A 58 8.52 0.14 25.45
N ALA A 59 9.32 -0.14 26.49
CA ALA A 59 10.53 -0.95 26.37
C ALA A 59 10.21 -2.40 25.97
N ASP A 60 9.17 -3.00 26.55
CA ASP A 60 8.74 -4.36 26.20
C ASP A 60 8.21 -4.44 24.77
N ILE A 61 7.39 -3.46 24.35
CA ILE A 61 6.90 -3.34 22.97
C ILE A 61 8.06 -3.22 21.99
N THR A 62 9.04 -2.36 22.31
CA THR A 62 10.24 -2.17 21.49
C THR A 62 11.07 -3.44 21.38
N ALA A 63 11.32 -4.13 22.49
CA ALA A 63 12.09 -5.37 22.51
C ALA A 63 11.40 -6.49 21.71
N GLU A 64 10.08 -6.63 21.85
CA GLU A 64 9.30 -7.58 21.05
C GLU A 64 9.33 -7.23 19.56
N TYR A 65 9.17 -5.95 19.22
CA TYR A 65 9.24 -5.49 17.83
C TYR A 65 10.58 -5.86 17.19
N GLU A 66 11.71 -5.59 17.83
CA GLU A 66 13.02 -5.92 17.28
C GLU A 66 13.21 -7.42 17.05
N VAL A 67 12.65 -8.27 17.92
CA VAL A 67 12.65 -9.74 17.72
C VAL A 67 11.81 -10.13 16.51
N PHE A 68 10.59 -9.60 16.36
CA PHE A 68 9.72 -9.90 15.22
C PHE A 68 10.30 -9.38 13.91
N LYS A 69 10.78 -8.13 13.91
CA LYS A 69 11.46 -7.48 12.79
C LYS A 69 12.65 -8.30 12.31
N THR A 70 13.58 -8.63 13.21
CA THR A 70 14.78 -9.41 12.86
C THR A 70 14.41 -10.75 12.21
N ARG A 71 13.45 -11.48 12.80
CA ARG A 71 13.03 -12.78 12.27
C ARG A 71 12.29 -12.67 10.94
N TRP A 72 11.42 -11.68 10.79
CA TRP A 72 10.64 -11.54 9.56
C TRP A 72 11.46 -10.99 8.40
N ARG A 73 12.42 -10.09 8.66
CA ARG A 73 13.34 -9.58 7.63
C ARG A 73 14.27 -10.65 7.03
N ASP A 74 14.45 -11.77 7.72
CA ASP A 74 15.18 -12.96 7.23
C ASP A 74 14.30 -13.90 6.37
N THR A 75 13.02 -13.56 6.16
CA THR A 75 12.11 -14.42 5.38
C THR A 75 12.11 -14.08 3.87
N PRO A 76 11.75 -15.05 3.01
CA PRO A 76 11.51 -14.78 1.59
C PRO A 76 10.44 -13.70 1.35
N CYS A 77 9.41 -13.63 2.19
CA CYS A 77 8.35 -12.63 2.11
C CYS A 77 8.92 -11.19 2.11
N HIS A 78 9.84 -10.89 3.02
CA HIS A 78 10.47 -9.58 3.10
C HIS A 78 11.36 -9.31 1.88
N ALA A 79 12.18 -10.29 1.46
CA ALA A 79 13.06 -10.16 0.30
C ALA A 79 12.27 -9.91 -1.01
N GLU A 80 11.16 -10.63 -1.19
CA GLU A 80 10.26 -10.47 -2.33
C GLU A 80 9.56 -9.11 -2.31
N LEU A 81 9.15 -8.61 -1.13
CA LEU A 81 8.54 -7.29 -1.01
C LEU A 81 9.49 -6.18 -1.43
N LYS A 82 10.75 -6.24 -0.97
CA LYS A 82 11.78 -5.30 -1.40
C LYS A 82 11.96 -5.32 -2.92
N LYS A 83 12.15 -6.52 -3.48
CA LYS A 83 12.33 -6.70 -4.93
C LYS A 83 11.14 -6.18 -5.73
N LEU A 84 9.92 -6.42 -5.26
CA LEU A 84 8.69 -5.94 -5.88
C LEU A 84 8.69 -4.41 -5.97
N VAL A 85 9.02 -3.73 -4.87
CA VAL A 85 9.05 -2.26 -4.82
C VAL A 85 10.19 -1.71 -5.69
N GLU A 86 11.40 -2.26 -5.56
CA GLU A 86 12.58 -1.86 -6.33
C GLU A 86 12.36 -1.99 -7.83
N ALA A 87 11.81 -3.11 -8.29
CA ALA A 87 11.61 -3.39 -9.71
C ALA A 87 10.54 -2.50 -10.37
N ASN A 88 9.67 -1.87 -9.58
CA ASN A 88 8.51 -1.14 -10.10
C ASN A 88 8.57 0.38 -9.85
N ALA A 89 9.42 0.87 -8.95
CA ALA A 89 9.46 2.28 -8.56
C ALA A 89 9.64 3.26 -9.75
N GLU A 90 10.47 2.89 -10.73
CA GLU A 90 10.74 3.78 -11.87
C GLU A 90 9.54 3.97 -12.80
N ALA A 91 8.68 2.96 -12.94
CA ALA A 91 7.53 2.99 -13.85
C ALA A 91 6.27 3.63 -13.24
N HIS A 92 6.26 3.89 -11.93
CA HIS A 92 5.06 4.29 -11.21
C HIS A 92 5.20 5.61 -10.47
N ARG A 93 4.06 6.19 -10.05
CA ARG A 93 4.00 7.48 -9.36
C ARG A 93 4.82 7.44 -8.08
N THR A 94 5.56 8.52 -7.85
CA THR A 94 6.35 8.74 -6.65
C THR A 94 5.43 8.86 -5.44
N VAL A 95 5.80 8.17 -4.36
CA VAL A 95 5.16 8.31 -3.05
C VAL A 95 5.91 9.38 -2.25
N ARG A 96 5.19 10.39 -1.75
CA ARG A 96 5.75 11.50 -0.97
C ARG A 96 5.40 11.47 0.50
N LYS A 97 4.35 10.73 0.88
CA LYS A 97 3.94 10.51 2.27
C LYS A 97 3.25 9.17 2.41
N ALA A 98 3.25 8.61 3.61
CA ALA A 98 2.69 7.29 3.85
C ALA A 98 1.72 7.30 5.05
N VAL A 99 0.59 6.63 4.88
CA VAL A 99 -0.48 6.50 5.87
C VAL A 99 -0.68 5.02 6.16
N CYS A 100 -0.59 4.63 7.42
CA CYS A 100 -0.89 3.29 7.89
C CYS A 100 -2.19 3.31 8.71
N LEU A 101 -3.19 2.58 8.24
CA LEU A 101 -4.51 2.48 8.85
C LEU A 101 -4.70 1.09 9.45
N GLY A 102 -5.03 1.03 10.73
CA GLY A 102 -5.58 -0.18 11.33
C GLY A 102 -4.58 -1.31 11.55
N VAL A 103 -3.31 -1.00 11.82
CA VAL A 103 -2.26 -2.02 12.08
C VAL A 103 -2.53 -2.84 13.35
N GLY A 104 -3.47 -2.41 14.21
CA GLY A 104 -3.75 -3.01 15.51
C GLY A 104 -2.82 -2.51 16.61
N THR A 105 -3.19 -2.82 17.86
CA THR A 105 -2.35 -2.57 19.04
C THR A 105 -1.24 -3.61 19.17
N PHE A 106 -0.08 -3.20 19.70
CA PHE A 106 1.04 -4.11 19.98
C PHE A 106 0.87 -4.85 21.32
N ASP A 107 -0.17 -4.47 22.09
CA ASP A 107 -0.54 -5.10 23.35
C ASP A 107 -2.02 -5.52 23.39
N PRO A 108 -2.45 -6.55 22.62
CA PRO A 108 -3.84 -6.95 22.54
C PRO A 108 -4.39 -7.47 23.87
N GLU A 109 -5.63 -7.12 24.21
CA GLU A 109 -6.32 -7.45 25.48
C GLU A 109 -6.29 -8.93 25.87
N ASP A 110 -6.42 -9.81 24.88
CA ASP A 110 -6.42 -11.27 25.08
C ASP A 110 -5.01 -11.88 25.12
N GLY A 111 -3.97 -11.06 24.98
CA GLY A 111 -2.58 -11.51 24.86
C GLY A 111 -2.33 -12.38 23.62
N GLY A 112 -3.26 -12.37 22.65
CA GLY A 112 -3.27 -13.26 21.50
C GLY A 112 -2.00 -13.13 20.66
N TRP A 113 -1.23 -14.22 20.59
CA TRP A 113 0.03 -14.24 19.86
C TRP A 113 -0.13 -13.90 18.38
N ASP A 114 -1.18 -14.41 17.72
CA ASP A 114 -1.45 -14.16 16.31
C ASP A 114 -1.77 -12.68 16.02
N ALA A 115 -2.59 -12.04 16.88
CA ALA A 115 -2.94 -10.63 16.72
C ALA A 115 -1.71 -9.75 16.91
N LYS A 116 -0.94 -10.01 17.98
CA LYS A 116 0.30 -9.31 18.28
C LYS A 116 1.34 -9.45 17.16
N ARG A 117 1.61 -10.67 16.71
CA ARG A 117 2.54 -10.92 15.60
C ARG A 117 2.10 -10.18 14.35
N ARG A 118 0.82 -10.27 13.99
CA ARG A 118 0.27 -9.59 12.81
C ARG A 118 0.54 -8.09 12.85
N SER A 119 0.28 -7.43 13.98
CA SER A 119 0.55 -5.99 14.13
C SER A 119 2.02 -5.64 13.91
N TYR A 120 2.95 -6.39 14.51
CA TYR A 120 4.39 -6.15 14.29
C TYR A 120 4.83 -6.42 12.84
N ILE A 121 4.34 -7.50 12.22
CA ILE A 121 4.73 -7.84 10.84
C ILE A 121 4.10 -6.88 9.83
N GLN A 122 2.85 -6.46 10.02
CA GLN A 122 2.24 -5.44 9.17
C GLN A 122 2.94 -4.07 9.32
N LEU A 123 3.35 -3.70 10.54
CA LEU A 123 4.20 -2.51 10.76
C LEU A 123 5.50 -2.62 9.95
N ASP A 124 6.24 -3.73 10.08
CA ASP A 124 7.54 -3.85 9.39
C ASP A 124 7.37 -4.01 7.86
N GLY A 125 6.27 -4.60 7.39
CA GLY A 125 5.92 -4.64 5.98
C GLY A 125 5.66 -3.25 5.40
N PHE A 126 4.92 -2.41 6.13
CA PHE A 126 4.74 -1.00 5.78
C PHE A 126 6.08 -0.24 5.76
N LEU A 127 6.88 -0.38 6.82
CA LEU A 127 8.17 0.30 6.92
C LEU A 127 9.17 -0.17 5.87
N THR A 128 9.15 -1.44 5.47
CA THR A 128 10.00 -1.96 4.39
C THR A 128 9.72 -1.23 3.07
N ILE A 129 8.45 -1.04 2.71
CA ILE A 129 8.08 -0.30 1.49
C ILE A 129 8.62 1.12 1.57
N VAL A 130 8.38 1.79 2.71
CA VAL A 130 8.84 3.17 2.93
C VAL A 130 10.36 3.28 2.87
N GLU A 131 11.10 2.39 3.54
CA GLU A 131 12.57 2.35 3.56
C GLU A 131 13.14 2.20 2.15
N VAL A 132 12.59 1.27 1.35
CA VAL A 132 13.02 1.05 -0.03
C VAL A 132 12.74 2.29 -0.89
N LEU A 133 11.52 2.84 -0.82
CA LEU A 133 11.15 4.02 -1.59
C LEU A 133 12.00 5.24 -1.20
N SER A 134 12.22 5.46 0.09
CA SER A 134 13.07 6.54 0.58
C SER A 134 14.51 6.42 0.09
N ALA A 135 15.07 5.21 0.07
CA ALA A 135 16.41 4.97 -0.47
C ALA A 135 16.49 5.28 -1.98
N LEU A 136 15.49 4.82 -2.75
CA LEU A 136 15.43 5.05 -4.20
C LEU A 136 15.24 6.53 -4.55
N TYR A 137 14.37 7.23 -3.81
CA TYR A 137 14.08 8.65 -4.02
C TYR A 137 15.15 9.57 -3.42
N LYS A 138 16.00 9.05 -2.54
CA LYS A 138 16.96 9.84 -1.74
C LYS A 138 16.26 10.93 -0.90
N GLU A 139 15.05 10.63 -0.46
CA GLU A 139 14.18 11.52 0.31
C GLU A 139 13.50 10.76 1.45
N SER A 140 13.32 11.42 2.60
CA SER A 140 12.55 10.84 3.71
C SER A 140 11.05 10.94 3.40
N ILE A 141 10.33 9.82 3.53
CA ILE A 141 8.88 9.79 3.39
C ILE A 141 8.26 9.85 4.80
N PRO A 142 7.53 10.92 5.17
CA PRO A 142 6.86 11.01 6.46
C PRO A 142 5.74 9.98 6.57
N CYS A 143 5.67 9.32 7.73
CA CYS A 143 4.67 8.31 8.05
C CYS A 143 3.69 8.80 9.11
N SER A 144 2.40 8.56 8.87
CA SER A 144 1.36 8.73 9.88
C SER A 144 0.57 7.45 10.12
N PHE A 145 0.27 7.15 11.38
CA PHE A 145 -0.48 5.99 11.82
C PHE A 145 -1.80 6.41 12.46
N GLN A 146 -2.87 5.70 12.16
CA GLN A 146 -4.17 5.85 12.81
C GLN A 146 -4.74 4.47 13.12
N GLU A 147 -5.09 4.23 14.37
CA GLU A 147 -5.67 2.98 14.85
C GLU A 147 -6.50 3.30 16.10
N PRO A 148 -7.81 2.95 16.13
CA PRO A 148 -8.66 3.22 17.28
C PRO A 148 -8.23 2.49 18.56
N ARG A 149 -7.47 1.40 18.45
CA ARG A 149 -7.01 0.58 19.58
C ARG A 149 -5.65 0.98 20.15
N PHE A 150 -4.98 2.00 19.62
CA PHE A 150 -3.68 2.38 20.17
C PHE A 150 -3.79 2.80 21.63
N THR A 151 -2.94 2.18 22.44
CA THR A 151 -2.66 2.60 23.81
C THR A 151 -1.70 3.79 23.82
N PRO A 152 -1.55 4.50 24.96
CA PRO A 152 -0.50 5.51 25.11
C PRO A 152 0.90 4.96 24.81
N ASN A 153 1.17 3.70 25.19
CA ASN A 153 2.47 3.08 24.98
C ASN A 153 2.69 2.67 23.51
N ASP A 154 1.64 2.27 22.78
CA ASP A 154 1.72 2.08 21.32
C ASP A 154 2.07 3.40 20.63
N THR A 155 1.44 4.50 21.08
CA THR A 155 1.67 5.84 20.54
C THR A 155 3.11 6.31 20.78
N GLU A 156 3.60 6.16 22.00
CA GLU A 156 4.97 6.51 22.36
C GLU A 156 5.99 5.65 21.61
N PHE A 157 5.75 4.34 21.48
CA PHE A 157 6.58 3.43 20.69
C PHE A 157 6.71 3.89 19.22
N LEU A 158 5.60 4.16 18.53
CA LEU A 158 5.63 4.64 17.15
C LEU A 158 6.27 6.04 17.01
N THR A 159 6.09 6.89 18.02
CA THR A 159 6.73 8.22 18.06
C THR A 159 8.24 8.09 18.23
N ASN A 160 8.71 7.14 19.05
CA ASN A 160 10.13 6.84 19.22
C ASN A 160 10.78 6.27 17.95
N LEU A 161 10.00 5.64 17.07
CA LEU A 161 10.43 5.28 15.71
C LEU A 161 10.46 6.46 14.73
N GLY A 162 10.05 7.66 15.15
CA GLY A 162 10.04 8.88 14.34
C GLY A 162 8.76 9.06 13.52
N HIS A 163 7.67 8.38 13.86
CA HIS A 163 6.40 8.45 13.14
C HIS A 163 5.35 9.29 13.86
N LYS A 164 4.39 9.83 13.09
CA LYS A 164 3.27 10.58 13.65
C LYS A 164 2.11 9.63 13.95
N VAL A 165 1.58 9.65 15.16
CA VAL A 165 0.30 9.01 15.47
C VAL A 165 -0.80 10.06 15.49
N VAL A 166 -1.88 9.82 14.76
CA VAL A 166 -2.98 10.77 14.61
C VAL A 166 -4.31 10.14 15.04
N LYS A 167 -5.28 10.99 15.36
CA LYS A 167 -6.65 10.59 15.68
C LYS A 167 -7.52 10.69 14.43
N SER A 168 -8.56 9.86 14.36
CA SER A 168 -9.59 9.96 13.32
C SER A 168 -10.21 11.36 13.30
N PRO A 169 -10.45 11.98 12.13
CA PRO A 169 -10.27 11.44 10.77
C PRO A 169 -8.92 11.80 10.09
N ALA A 170 -7.95 12.34 10.82
CA ALA A 170 -6.81 13.06 10.23
C ALA A 170 -5.96 12.24 9.22
N ALA A 171 -5.82 10.92 9.41
CA ALA A 171 -5.11 10.07 8.44
C ALA A 171 -5.89 9.88 7.13
N PHE A 172 -7.23 9.80 7.20
CA PHE A 172 -8.08 9.76 6.00
C PHE A 172 -7.98 11.07 5.23
N GLU A 173 -8.00 12.20 5.94
CA GLU A 173 -7.91 13.53 5.33
C GLU A 173 -6.54 13.81 4.71
N ALA A 174 -5.49 13.11 5.18
CA ALA A 174 -4.15 13.24 4.64
C ALA A 174 -3.95 12.53 3.29
N VAL A 175 -4.88 11.65 2.88
CA VAL A 175 -4.75 10.89 1.64
C VAL A 175 -4.92 11.80 0.42
N ASP A 176 -3.90 11.77 -0.44
CA ASP A 176 -3.90 12.42 -1.74
C ASP A 176 -3.20 11.54 -2.80
N GLN A 177 -3.03 12.12 -3.99
CA GLN A 177 -2.45 11.48 -5.16
C GLN A 177 -0.99 11.02 -5.00
N ASP A 178 -0.25 11.52 -4.00
CA ASP A 178 1.16 11.19 -3.75
C ASP A 178 1.32 10.33 -2.48
N THR A 179 0.21 9.80 -1.97
CA THR A 179 0.19 9.02 -0.73
C THR A 179 0.39 7.52 -1.00
N LEU A 180 1.14 6.85 -0.13
CA LEU A 180 1.01 5.41 0.12
C LEU A 180 -0.05 5.20 1.20
N VAL A 181 -1.14 4.51 0.88
CA VAL A 181 -2.12 4.05 1.86
C VAL A 181 -1.89 2.57 2.15
N PHE A 182 -1.62 2.23 3.39
CA PHE A 182 -1.45 0.86 3.86
C PHE A 182 -2.58 0.53 4.83
N ALA A 183 -3.53 -0.30 4.40
CA ALA A 183 -4.76 -0.62 5.08
C ALA A 183 -5.09 -2.11 4.92
N VAL A 184 -4.27 -2.99 5.49
CA VAL A 184 -4.44 -4.44 5.32
C VAL A 184 -5.63 -4.95 6.14
N HIS A 185 -6.50 -5.75 5.51
CA HIS A 185 -7.68 -6.38 6.13
C HIS A 185 -8.70 -5.41 6.74
N MET A 186 -8.81 -4.18 6.23
CA MET A 186 -9.90 -3.30 6.67
C MET A 186 -11.22 -3.64 5.97
N TYR A 187 -12.30 -3.18 6.57
CA TYR A 187 -13.66 -3.35 6.04
C TYR A 187 -14.02 -2.21 5.09
N ARG A 188 -15.00 -2.46 4.19
CA ARG A 188 -15.40 -1.57 3.09
C ARG A 188 -15.49 -0.08 3.46
N PRO A 189 -16.25 0.34 4.49
CA PRO A 189 -16.31 1.74 4.92
C PRO A 189 -14.96 2.43 5.16
N ILE A 190 -13.93 1.69 5.61
CA ILE A 190 -12.59 2.26 5.83
C ILE A 190 -11.86 2.51 4.51
N TYR A 191 -12.02 1.63 3.52
CA TYR A 191 -11.48 1.87 2.18
C TYR A 191 -12.25 2.98 1.47
N GLU A 192 -13.58 3.02 1.60
CA GLU A 192 -14.40 4.11 1.06
C GLU A 192 -13.97 5.46 1.66
N ALA A 193 -13.80 5.56 2.98
CA ALA A 193 -13.33 6.77 3.63
C ALA A 193 -11.88 7.15 3.24
N ALA A 194 -10.98 6.18 3.11
CA ALA A 194 -9.58 6.44 2.74
C ALA A 194 -9.42 6.89 1.28
N LEU A 195 -10.29 6.41 0.38
CA LEU A 195 -10.21 6.66 -1.06
C LEU A 195 -11.22 7.71 -1.56
N GLU A 196 -12.03 8.28 -0.66
CA GLU A 196 -13.10 9.24 -0.99
C GLU A 196 -12.57 10.46 -1.76
N LYS A 197 -11.46 11.03 -1.30
CA LYS A 197 -10.94 12.32 -1.79
C LYS A 197 -9.99 12.18 -2.97
N ALA A 198 -9.25 11.08 -3.05
CA ALA A 198 -8.21 10.90 -4.04
C ALA A 198 -7.88 9.42 -4.25
N SER A 199 -7.46 9.12 -5.48
CA SER A 199 -6.80 7.85 -5.80
C SER A 199 -5.30 7.98 -5.50
N PRO A 200 -4.75 7.20 -4.55
CA PRO A 200 -3.39 7.38 -4.04
C PRO A 200 -2.31 7.00 -5.07
N ALA A 201 -1.05 7.33 -4.78
CA ALA A 201 0.07 6.84 -5.59
C ALA A 201 0.21 5.32 -5.46
N MET A 202 0.08 4.83 -4.23
CA MET A 202 0.17 3.41 -3.90
C MET A 202 -0.88 3.06 -2.85
N PHE A 203 -1.53 1.92 -3.00
CA PHE A 203 -2.46 1.36 -2.03
C PHE A 203 -2.10 -0.09 -1.74
N VAL A 204 -2.06 -0.46 -0.47
CA VAL A 204 -1.86 -1.84 -0.02
C VAL A 204 -3.04 -2.22 0.86
N GLY A 205 -3.81 -3.21 0.43
CA GLY A 205 -5.00 -3.65 1.15
C GLY A 205 -5.56 -4.93 0.54
N THR A 206 -6.79 -5.27 0.90
CA THR A 206 -7.50 -6.43 0.36
C THR A 206 -7.75 -6.25 -1.14
N GLY A 207 -7.35 -7.22 -1.95
CA GLY A 207 -7.53 -7.21 -3.41
C GLY A 207 -9.00 -7.16 -3.85
N TRP A 208 -9.25 -6.54 -5.00
CA TRP A 208 -10.57 -6.38 -5.62
C TRP A 208 -11.23 -7.73 -5.93
N ASP A 209 -10.45 -8.68 -6.41
CA ASP A 209 -10.81 -10.08 -6.65
C ASP A 209 -11.53 -10.70 -5.44
N VAL A 210 -11.05 -10.44 -4.22
CA VAL A 210 -11.69 -10.94 -2.99
C VAL A 210 -13.06 -10.30 -2.78
N TRP A 211 -13.22 -9.01 -3.10
CA TRP A 211 -14.48 -8.29 -2.95
C TRP A 211 -15.51 -8.67 -4.02
N ASP A 212 -15.05 -8.84 -5.26
CA ASP A 212 -15.87 -9.23 -6.41
C ASP A 212 -16.42 -10.66 -6.26
N GLU A 213 -15.62 -11.58 -5.71
CA GLU A 213 -16.06 -12.94 -5.39
C GLU A 213 -17.22 -13.00 -4.37
N PHE A 214 -17.35 -12.01 -3.49
CA PHE A 214 -18.53 -11.87 -2.65
C PHE A 214 -19.68 -11.28 -3.48
N ALA A 215 -20.30 -12.13 -4.31
CA ALA A 215 -21.41 -11.92 -5.26
C ALA A 215 -22.71 -11.29 -4.68
N THR A 216 -22.63 -10.65 -3.52
CA THR A 216 -23.67 -9.85 -2.88
C THR A 216 -23.58 -8.35 -3.19
N MET A 217 -22.51 -7.89 -3.86
CA MET A 217 -22.37 -6.49 -4.25
C MET A 217 -23.26 -6.15 -5.44
N LYS A 218 -23.99 -5.03 -5.37
CA LYS A 218 -24.76 -4.52 -6.51
C LYS A 218 -23.82 -3.82 -7.48
N GLU A 219 -24.24 -3.69 -8.73
CA GLU A 219 -23.49 -2.89 -9.70
C GLU A 219 -23.28 -1.45 -9.19
N GLY A 220 -22.03 -0.99 -9.22
CA GLY A 220 -21.63 0.31 -8.66
C GLY A 220 -21.31 0.32 -7.16
N ASP A 221 -21.50 -0.80 -6.44
CA ASP A 221 -21.00 -0.93 -5.08
C ASP A 221 -19.46 -0.92 -5.06
N PHE A 222 -18.92 -0.25 -4.05
CA PHE A 222 -17.48 -0.18 -3.80
C PHE A 222 -16.64 0.35 -4.98
N LYS A 223 -17.22 1.30 -5.73
CA LYS A 223 -16.64 1.88 -6.94
C LYS A 223 -15.18 2.33 -6.78
N CYS A 224 -14.79 2.87 -5.62
CA CYS A 224 -13.41 3.32 -5.40
C CYS A 224 -12.37 2.21 -5.57
N MET A 225 -12.68 0.98 -5.15
CA MET A 225 -11.78 -0.16 -5.32
C MET A 225 -11.80 -0.70 -6.74
N SER A 226 -12.98 -0.77 -7.39
CA SER A 226 -13.09 -1.16 -8.80
C SER A 226 -12.32 -0.19 -9.70
N ASP A 227 -12.54 1.12 -9.55
CA ASP A 227 -11.85 2.17 -10.30
C ASP A 227 -10.33 2.09 -10.10
N MET A 228 -9.88 1.83 -8.87
CA MET A 228 -8.46 1.66 -8.58
C MET A 228 -7.88 0.40 -9.23
N HIS A 229 -8.64 -0.71 -9.23
CA HIS A 229 -8.22 -1.94 -9.89
C HIS A 229 -8.06 -1.77 -11.41
N ASP A 230 -8.95 -1.01 -12.04
CA ASP A 230 -8.87 -0.72 -13.48
C ASP A 230 -7.76 0.28 -13.84
N SER A 231 -7.48 1.23 -12.95
CA SER A 231 -6.54 2.34 -13.23
C SER A 231 -5.11 2.11 -12.75
N HIS A 232 -4.88 1.19 -11.80
CA HIS A 232 -3.57 0.93 -11.23
C HIS A 232 -3.02 -0.39 -11.73
N LYS A 233 -1.69 -0.47 -11.84
CA LYS A 233 -1.04 -1.78 -11.88
C LYS A 233 -1.16 -2.41 -10.50
N HIS A 234 -1.54 -3.67 -10.46
CA HIS A 234 -1.73 -4.39 -9.22
C HIS A 234 -0.85 -5.63 -9.16
N PHE A 235 -0.30 -5.90 -7.98
CA PHE A 235 0.67 -6.95 -7.75
C PHE A 235 0.22 -7.79 -6.55
N PRO A 236 0.30 -9.13 -6.63
CA PRO A 236 0.14 -9.98 -5.47
C PRO A 236 1.13 -9.55 -4.38
N PHE A 237 0.62 -9.34 -3.16
CA PHE A 237 1.50 -9.04 -2.04
C PHE A 237 2.20 -10.33 -1.58
N PRO A 238 3.53 -10.31 -1.32
CA PRO A 238 4.26 -11.49 -0.87
C PRO A 238 3.65 -12.13 0.37
N GLN A 239 3.60 -13.46 0.39
CA GLN A 239 2.96 -14.20 1.46
C GLN A 239 3.94 -14.50 2.60
N ASP A 240 3.48 -14.30 3.84
CA ASP A 240 4.24 -14.53 5.06
C ASP A 240 4.19 -16.02 5.47
N GLY A 241 4.77 -16.87 4.63
CA GLY A 241 4.80 -18.32 4.85
C GLY A 241 3.39 -18.91 4.99
N THR A 242 3.12 -19.58 6.11
CA THR A 242 1.80 -20.15 6.43
C THR A 242 0.91 -19.20 7.24
N TYR A 243 1.36 -17.99 7.53
CA TYR A 243 0.60 -17.01 8.30
C TYR A 243 -0.37 -16.23 7.42
N THR A 244 -1.48 -15.80 8.01
CA THR A 244 -2.50 -15.01 7.32
C THR A 244 -2.25 -13.51 7.38
N THR A 245 -1.04 -13.07 7.72
CA THR A 245 -0.70 -11.64 7.90
C THR A 245 -1.03 -10.79 6.68
N PHE A 246 -0.73 -11.32 5.49
CA PHE A 246 -0.94 -10.68 4.18
C PHE A 246 -1.83 -11.52 3.25
N SER A 247 -2.66 -12.41 3.82
CA SER A 247 -3.61 -13.18 3.01
C SER A 247 -4.53 -12.24 2.25
N SER A 248 -4.81 -12.52 0.99
CA SER A 248 -5.73 -11.69 0.16
C SER A 248 -5.28 -10.22 0.01
N THR A 249 -4.00 -9.92 0.26
CA THR A 249 -3.45 -8.58 0.16
C THR A 249 -2.88 -8.34 -1.23
N CYS A 250 -3.13 -7.15 -1.77
CA CYS A 250 -2.70 -6.71 -3.08
C CYS A 250 -2.07 -5.32 -2.96
N LEU A 251 -1.00 -5.08 -3.72
CA LEU A 251 -0.36 -3.77 -3.88
C LEU A 251 -0.81 -3.17 -5.21
N TYR A 252 -1.51 -2.05 -5.14
CA TYR A 252 -1.90 -1.23 -6.28
C TYR A 252 -0.93 -0.06 -6.39
N TRP A 253 -0.40 0.19 -7.58
CA TRP A 253 0.51 1.29 -7.85
C TRP A 253 0.11 2.01 -9.13
N ARG A 254 -0.11 3.32 -9.01
CA ARG A 254 -0.50 4.18 -10.12
C ARG A 254 0.66 4.35 -11.07
N ALA A 255 0.49 4.03 -12.35
CA ALA A 255 1.55 4.24 -13.36
C ALA A 255 1.91 5.73 -13.49
N LYS A 256 3.17 6.03 -13.85
CA LYS A 256 3.51 7.39 -14.28
C LYS A 256 2.69 7.69 -15.53
N THR A 257 2.00 8.83 -15.53
CA THR A 257 1.44 9.33 -16.79
C THR A 257 2.63 9.76 -17.62
N GLU A 258 2.86 9.11 -18.76
CA GLU A 258 3.78 9.63 -19.75
C GLU A 258 3.29 11.03 -20.09
N SER A 259 4.07 12.06 -19.71
CA SER A 259 3.86 13.36 -20.29
C SER A 259 4.05 13.16 -21.79
N SER A 260 2.96 13.14 -22.55
CA SER A 260 3.02 13.31 -23.99
C SER A 260 3.83 14.59 -24.22
N THR A 261 5.11 14.43 -24.53
CA THR A 261 5.88 15.46 -25.22
C THR A 261 5.16 15.63 -26.54
N ARG A 262 4.22 16.56 -26.53
CA ARG A 262 3.52 17.04 -27.70
C ARG A 262 4.61 17.64 -28.59
N SER A 263 4.93 16.94 -29.67
CA SER A 263 5.72 17.45 -30.78
C SER A 263 4.92 18.60 -31.41
N GLU A 264 5.00 19.79 -30.82
CA GLU A 264 4.62 21.04 -31.47
C GLU A 264 5.88 21.62 -32.13
N ASP A 265 6.32 20.98 -33.21
CA ASP A 265 7.10 21.66 -34.25
C ASP A 265 6.90 20.95 -35.59
N GLU A 266 5.71 21.11 -36.17
CA GLU A 266 5.49 21.17 -37.62
C GLU A 266 4.06 21.67 -37.88
N SER A 267 3.89 23.00 -37.81
CA SER A 267 2.80 23.68 -38.50
C SER A 267 3.15 25.16 -38.70
N ALA A 268 4.04 25.42 -39.64
CA ALA A 268 4.15 26.71 -40.29
C ALA A 268 4.90 26.56 -41.61
N LYS A 269 4.23 26.03 -42.63
CA LYS A 269 4.45 26.32 -44.06
C LYS A 269 3.47 25.51 -44.91
N ASP A 270 2.23 25.99 -44.99
CA ASP A 270 1.53 25.86 -46.27
C ASP A 270 0.52 27.00 -46.45
N ALA A 271 0.92 28.00 -47.23
CA ALA A 271 0.02 28.94 -47.86
C ALA A 271 0.68 29.47 -49.14
N SER A 272 0.28 28.84 -50.26
CA SER A 272 0.20 29.39 -51.61
C SER A 272 1.51 29.60 -52.38
N THR A 273 1.68 28.90 -53.51
CA THR A 273 1.51 29.49 -54.87
C THR A 273 1.58 28.38 -55.94
N VAL A 274 0.66 28.47 -56.91
CA VAL A 274 0.38 27.54 -58.02
C VAL A 274 1.19 27.90 -59.29
N VAL A 275 1.83 26.87 -59.87
CA VAL A 275 2.11 26.56 -61.30
C VAL A 275 2.96 27.52 -62.16
N SER A 276 4.07 27.00 -62.72
CA SER A 276 4.26 26.84 -64.19
C SER A 276 5.58 26.14 -64.58
N GLN A 277 5.41 25.04 -65.34
CA GLN A 277 6.17 24.59 -66.53
C GLN A 277 7.62 24.08 -66.45
N LYS A 278 7.77 22.83 -66.94
CA LYS A 278 8.98 22.11 -67.42
C LYS A 278 9.49 22.73 -68.75
N PRO A 279 10.74 22.51 -69.25
CA PRO A 279 11.18 21.18 -69.70
C PRO A 279 12.67 20.80 -69.50
N ASP A 280 12.88 19.48 -69.55
CA ASP A 280 14.02 18.66 -70.04
C ASP A 280 15.48 19.17 -70.04
N GLU A 281 16.38 18.38 -69.41
CA GLU A 281 17.45 17.64 -70.11
C GLU A 281 18.22 16.69 -69.14
N LYS A 282 18.55 15.49 -69.63
CA LYS A 282 19.54 14.50 -69.12
C LYS A 282 20.76 14.58 -70.10
N PRO A 283 21.94 13.93 -69.92
CA PRO A 283 22.38 12.96 -68.90
C PRO A 283 23.88 13.12 -68.47
N THR A 284 24.47 12.04 -67.91
CA THR A 284 25.91 11.71 -67.66
C THR A 284 26.51 12.14 -66.30
N GLU A 285 27.40 11.42 -65.60
CA GLU A 285 28.05 10.09 -65.70
C GLU A 285 28.69 9.80 -64.30
N LYS A 286 28.92 8.52 -63.97
CA LYS A 286 29.81 8.04 -62.87
C LYS A 286 31.29 8.10 -63.35
N PRO A 287 32.36 8.12 -62.52
CA PRO A 287 32.84 7.04 -61.60
C PRO A 287 33.38 7.57 -60.23
N ALA A 288 33.34 6.84 -59.11
CA ALA A 288 34.19 5.72 -58.62
C ALA A 288 35.69 6.05 -58.45
N GLU A 289 36.17 6.05 -57.19
CA GLU A 289 37.52 5.72 -56.64
C GLU A 289 37.38 5.84 -55.09
N GLU A 290 37.48 4.81 -54.26
CA GLU A 290 38.57 3.87 -53.92
C GLU A 290 39.68 4.47 -53.03
N PHE A 291 39.81 3.96 -51.79
CA PHE A 291 41.04 3.69 -50.99
C PHE A 291 40.63 3.34 -49.53
N SER A 292 40.58 2.05 -49.16
CA SER A 292 41.61 1.24 -48.44
C SER A 292 41.84 1.68 -46.98
N GLU A 293 41.44 0.89 -45.99
CA GLU A 293 42.24 -0.19 -45.36
C GLU A 293 43.15 0.33 -44.22
N LYS A 294 42.82 -0.03 -42.97
CA LYS A 294 43.75 -0.81 -42.12
C LYS A 294 43.12 -1.33 -40.83
N VAL A 295 43.27 -2.64 -40.71
CA VAL A 295 43.13 -3.53 -39.56
C VAL A 295 44.26 -3.26 -38.55
N SER A 296 43.96 -3.41 -37.26
CA SER A 296 44.88 -4.07 -36.31
C SER A 296 44.11 -4.53 -35.08
N GLU A 297 43.83 -5.84 -35.02
CA GLU A 297 43.80 -6.60 -33.77
C GLU A 297 45.15 -6.46 -33.07
N ASP A 298 45.15 -6.39 -31.74
CA ASP A 298 46.18 -7.08 -30.97
C ASP A 298 45.69 -7.38 -29.54
N LYS A 299 45.64 -8.68 -29.24
CA LYS A 299 45.69 -9.29 -27.91
C LYS A 299 46.70 -10.43 -28.06
N PRO A 300 47.66 -10.60 -27.14
CA PRO A 300 47.57 -11.76 -26.25
C PRO A 300 48.12 -11.47 -24.83
N GLU A 301 47.54 -12.04 -23.77
CA GLU A 301 48.15 -13.07 -22.86
C GLU A 301 49.30 -12.56 -21.98
N SER A 302 49.55 -12.95 -20.73
CA SER A 302 49.05 -13.98 -19.81
C SER A 302 49.81 -13.82 -18.46
N LYS A 303 49.44 -14.66 -17.47
CA LYS A 303 50.24 -15.11 -16.29
C LYS A 303 50.32 -14.16 -15.08
N LEU A 304 50.45 -14.62 -13.83
CA LEU A 304 50.27 -15.87 -13.04
C LEU A 304 50.74 -15.46 -11.62
N GLU A 305 50.15 -16.06 -10.59
CA GLU A 305 50.73 -16.30 -9.24
C GLU A 305 51.07 -15.06 -8.37
N GLY A 306 50.96 -15.08 -7.04
CA GLY A 306 50.64 -16.14 -6.09
C GLY A 306 50.61 -15.57 -4.66
N ALA A 307 49.93 -16.28 -3.76
CA ALA A 307 50.17 -16.23 -2.32
C ALA A 307 51.41 -17.12 -1.99
N PRO A 308 52.17 -16.88 -0.90
CA PRO A 308 51.79 -17.28 0.47
C PRO A 308 52.19 -16.20 1.52
N SER A 309 51.89 -16.24 2.82
CA SER A 309 51.72 -17.30 3.83
C SER A 309 50.67 -16.92 4.87
#